data_AF-A0A952K0M2-F1
#
_entry.id   AF-A0A952K0M2-F1
#
_cell.length_a   1.000
_cell.length_b   1.000
_cell.length_c   1.000
_cell.angle_alpha   90.00
_cell.angle_beta   90.00
_cell.angle_gamma   90.00
#
_symmetry.space_group_name_H-M   'P 1'
#
loop_
_entity.id
_entity.type
_entity.pdbx_description
1 polymer ?
#
loop_
_entity_poly.entity_id
_entity_poly.type
_entity_poly.pdbx_seq_one_letter_code
_entity_poly.pdbx_strand_id
1 'polypeptide(L)' 'MHSRHRRGVVVLDYGSGNLRSAQRALQRVGADVEVTADPDAALNADGLFVPGVGAFEACMTGLRKISGDKIIADRV' A
#
# COMPACT_ATOMS: atom_id res chain seq x y z
N MET A 1 13.23 -17.41 -21.70
CA MET A 1 13.32 -15.99 -21.30
C MET A 1 12.37 -15.78 -20.13
N HIS A 2 12.86 -15.82 -18.90
CA HIS A 2 12.02 -15.50 -17.73
C HIS A 2 11.84 -13.98 -17.72
N SER A 3 10.73 -13.49 -18.27
CA SER A 3 10.26 -12.14 -18.02
C SER A 3 10.11 -12.01 -16.51
N ARG A 4 11.08 -11.37 -15.85
CA ARG A 4 10.95 -11.00 -14.43
C ARG A 4 9.82 -9.97 -14.40
N HIS A 5 8.60 -10.46 -14.18
CA HIS A 5 7.46 -9.60 -13.85
C HIS A 5 7.90 -8.82 -12.61
N ARG A 6 8.18 -7.53 -12.76
CA ARG A 6 8.34 -6.67 -11.59
C ARG A 6 6.96 -6.68 -10.94
N ARG A 7 6.86 -7.25 -9.74
CA ARG A 7 5.57 -7.29 -9.03
C ARG A 7 5.21 -5.86 -8.67
N GLY A 8 4.04 -5.42 -9.11
CA GLY A 8 3.49 -4.11 -8.80
C GLY A 8 2.94 -4.13 -7.38
N VAL A 9 3.54 -3.35 -6.49
CA VAL A 9 3.12 -3.21 -5.09
C VAL A 9 2.56 -1.81 -4.90
N VAL A 10 1.33 -1.72 -4.41
CA VAL A 10 0.73 -0.45 -4.01
C VAL A 10 0.98 -0.23 -2.51
N VAL A 11 1.51 0.94 -2.17
CA VAL A 11 1.55 1.47 -0.82
C VAL A 11 0.32 2.36 -0.63
N LEU A 12 -0.55 1.96 0.29
CA LEU A 12 -1.80 2.68 0.54
C LEU A 12 -1.53 4.02 1.25
N ASP A 13 -1.79 5.13 0.57
CA ASP A 13 -1.72 6.46 1.14
C ASP A 13 -3.04 6.79 1.85
N TYR A 14 -3.02 6.70 3.18
CA TYR A 14 -4.12 7.13 4.03
C TYR A 14 -3.76 8.38 4.87
N GLY A 15 -2.72 9.13 4.47
CA GLY A 15 -2.20 10.29 5.19
C GLY A 15 -1.14 9.96 6.25
N SER A 16 -0.44 8.83 6.13
CA SER A 16 0.64 8.49 7.06
C SER A 16 1.94 9.27 6.75
N GLY A 17 2.67 9.67 7.79
CA GLY A 17 3.94 10.39 7.62
C GLY A 17 5.11 9.53 7.10
N ASN A 18 4.93 8.22 6.92
CA ASN A 18 6.00 7.26 6.65
C ASN A 18 5.96 6.59 5.27
N LEU A 19 5.18 7.12 4.33
CA LEU A 19 5.03 6.55 2.97
C LEU A 19 6.36 6.44 2.22
N ARG A 20 7.23 7.45 2.36
CA ARG A 20 8.52 7.51 1.67
C ARG A 20 9.53 6.47 2.15
N SER A 21 9.49 6.07 3.43
CA SER A 21 10.37 4.99 3.92
C SER A 21 9.89 3.62 3.46
N ALA A 22 8.57 3.39 3.47
CA ALA A 22 7.94 2.18 2.95
C ALA A 22 8.24 1.97 1.45
N GLN A 23 8.03 3.01 0.63
CA GLN A 23 8.32 2.97 -0.80
C GLN A 23 9.78 2.61 -1.07
N ARG A 24 10.74 3.24 -0.38
CA ARG A 24 12.17 2.96 -0.55
C ARG A 24 12.54 1.54 -0.14
N ALA A 25 11.95 1.01 0.93
CA ALA A 25 12.20 -0.37 1.37
C ALA A 25 11.74 -1.38 0.33
N LEU A 26 10.54 -1.17 -0.24
CA LEU A 26 9.96 -2.03 -1.28
C LEU A 26 10.73 -1.94 -2.61
N GLN A 27 11.14 -0.74 -3.01
CA GLN A 27 11.98 -0.57 -4.21
C GLN A 27 13.35 -1.25 -4.05
N ARG A 28 13.91 -1.26 -2.83
CA ARG A 28 15.22 -1.89 -2.56
C ARG A 28 15.19 -3.42 -2.67
N VAL A 29 14.03 -4.04 -2.49
CA VAL A 29 13.84 -5.49 -2.72
C VAL A 29 13.46 -5.82 -4.17
N GLY A 30 13.39 -4.81 -5.04
CA GLY A 30 13.15 -4.98 -6.48
C GLY A 30 11.67 -4.94 -6.90
N ALA A 31 10.76 -4.51 -6.01
CA ALA A 31 9.36 -4.28 -6.38
C ALA A 31 9.22 -3.04 -7.28
N ASP A 32 8.19 -3.02 -8.12
CA ASP A 32 7.69 -1.79 -8.71
C ASP A 32 6.64 -1.21 -7.76
N VAL A 33 6.77 0.06 -7.37
CA VAL A 33 6.04 0.58 -6.22
C VAL A 33 5.31 1.87 -6.57
N GLU A 34 4.00 1.83 -6.40
CA GLU A 34 3.10 2.97 -6.52
C GLU A 34 2.60 3.36 -5.13
N VAL A 35 2.56 4.66 -4.83
CA VAL A 35 1.98 5.19 -3.59
C VAL A 35 0.68 5.90 -3.98
N THR A 36 -0.45 5.40 -3.51
CA THR A 36 -1.76 5.93 -3.91
C THR A 36 -2.84 5.67 -2.86
N ALA A 37 -3.84 6.54 -2.82
CA ALA A 37 -5.07 6.37 -2.05
C ALA A 37 -6.21 5.77 -2.90
N ASP A 38 -5.96 5.52 -4.18
CA ASP A 38 -6.94 5.01 -5.14
C ASP A 38 -7.29 3.54 -4.84
N PRO A 39 -8.55 3.22 -4.52
CA PRO A 39 -9.00 1.86 -4.29
C PRO A 39 -8.76 0.94 -5.50
N ASP A 40 -8.93 1.44 -6.72
CA ASP A 40 -8.84 0.61 -7.92
C ASP A 40 -7.40 0.18 -8.16
N ALA A 41 -6.44 1.09 -8.01
CA ALA A 41 -5.02 0.75 -8.05
C ALA A 41 -4.65 -0.24 -6.94
N ALA A 42 -5.13 0.00 -5.72
CA ALA A 42 -4.89 -0.86 -4.57
C ALA A 42 -5.50 -2.25 -4.72
N LEU A 43 -6.60 -2.43 -5.46
CA LEU A 43 -7.26 -3.70 -5.74
C LEU A 43 -6.66 -4.46 -6.93
N ASN A 44 -6.02 -3.76 -7.88
CA ASN A 44 -5.41 -4.38 -9.07
C ASN A 44 -3.90 -4.72 -8.93
N ALA A 45 -3.22 -4.24 -7.89
CA ALA A 45 -1.79 -4.51 -7.66
C ALA A 45 -1.47 -5.99 -7.32
N ASP A 46 -0.27 -6.47 -7.62
CA ASP A 46 0.19 -7.81 -7.19
C ASP A 46 0.35 -7.91 -5.65
N GLY A 47 0.50 -6.78 -4.96
CA GLY A 47 0.58 -6.71 -3.51
C GLY A 47 0.11 -5.36 -2.98
N LEU A 48 -0.45 -5.37 -1.76
CA LEU A 48 -0.84 -4.17 -1.01
C LEU A 48 0.03 -4.05 0.23
N PHE A 49 0.67 -2.90 0.41
CA PHE A 49 1.40 -2.54 1.60
C PHE A 49 0.63 -1.45 2.34
N VAL A 50 0.10 -1.78 3.52
CA VAL A 50 -0.56 -0.82 4.41
C VAL A 50 0.48 -0.39 5.46
N PRO A 51 1.03 0.84 5.37
CA PRO A 51 1.99 1.30 6.36
C PRO A 51 1.36 1.29 7.74
N GLY A 52 2.11 0.91 8.78
CA GLY A 52 1.66 1.14 10.16
C GLY A 52 2.00 2.56 10.57
N VAL A 53 1.02 3.34 11.03
CA VAL A 53 1.31 4.51 11.87
C VAL A 53 1.44 4.01 13.31
N GLY A 54 2.50 4.41 14.02
CA GLY A 54 2.76 3.96 15.40
C GLY A 54 1.65 4.30 16.42
N ALA A 55 0.58 4.95 15.97
CA ALA A 55 -0.66 5.17 16.71
C ALA A 55 -1.82 4.44 16.00
N PHE A 56 -2.27 3.31 16.56
CA PHE A 56 -3.38 2.50 16.03
C PHE A 56 -4.64 3.33 15.71
N GLU A 57 -4.94 4.34 16.51
CA GLU A 57 -6.08 5.24 16.32
C GLU A 57 -5.96 6.07 15.03
N ALA A 58 -4.78 6.64 14.77
CA ALA A 58 -4.51 7.38 13.53
C ALA A 58 -4.56 6.45 12.30
N CYS A 59 -4.16 5.19 12.47
CA CYS A 59 -4.21 4.17 11.41
C CYS A 59 -5.66 3.90 11.01
N MET A 60 -6.49 3.55 12.00
CA MET A 60 -7.90 3.24 11.78
C MET A 60 -8.69 4.45 11.29
N THR A 61 -8.38 5.65 11.76
CA THR A 61 -9.02 6.89 11.30
C THR A 61 -8.68 7.18 9.84
N GLY A 62 -7.41 7.04 9.44
CA GLY A 62 -6.99 7.23 8.06
C GLY A 62 -7.56 6.16 7.13
N LEU A 63 -7.50 4.88 7.53
CA LEU A 63 -8.08 3.78 6.78
C LEU A 63 -9.58 3.98 6.53
N ARG A 64 -10.37 4.31 7.56
CA ARG A 64 -11.81 4.56 7.39
C ARG A 64 -12.10 5.74 6.47
N LYS A 65 -11.27 6.78 6.44
CA LYS A 65 -11.45 7.94 5.55
C LYS A 65 -11.37 7.57 4.07
N ILE A 66 -10.53 6.58 3.74
CA ILE A 66 -10.35 6.12 2.36
C ILE A 66 -11.09 4.81 2.07
N SER A 67 -11.96 4.34 2.98
CA SER A 67 -12.56 3.00 2.93
C SER A 67 -11.52 1.87 2.80
N GLY A 68 -10.31 2.08 3.32
CA GLY A 68 -9.19 1.15 3.26
C GLY A 68 -9.46 -0.14 4.02
N ASP A 69 -10.35 -0.13 5.00
CA ASP A 69 -10.86 -1.32 5.67
C ASP A 69 -11.57 -2.29 4.71
N LYS A 70 -12.32 -1.77 3.74
CA LYS A 70 -12.97 -2.59 2.70
C LYS A 70 -11.97 -3.14 1.70
N ILE A 71 -11.02 -2.30 1.25
CA ILE A 71 -9.96 -2.69 0.32
C ILE A 71 -9.13 -3.85 0.91
N ILE A 72 -8.81 -3.78 2.20
CA ILE A 72 -8.09 -4.84 2.89
C ILE A 72 -8.96 -6.10 2.97
N ALA A 73 -10.23 -5.98 3.36
CA ALA A 73 -11.15 -7.11 3.50
C ALA A 73 -11.40 -7.85 2.18
N ASP A 74 -11.46 -7.15 1.05
CA ASP A 74 -11.70 -7.75 -0.27
C ASP A 74 -10.47 -8.51 -0.83
N ARG A 75 -9.31 -8.40 -0.16
CA ARG A 75 -8.03 -9.00 -0.57
C ARG A 75 -7.61 -10.25 0.21
N VAL A 76 -8.27 -10.56 1.33
CA VAL A 76 -7.98 -11.73 2.19
C VAL A 76 -9.13 -12.73 2.18
#